data_AF-A0A7C1ZU34-F1
#
_entry.id   AF-A0A7C1ZU34-F1
#
_cell.length_a   1.000
_cell.length_b   1.000
_cell.length_c   1.000
_cell.angle_alpha   90.00
_cell.angle_beta   90.00
_cell.angle_gamma   90.00
#
_symmetry.space_group_name_H-M   'P 1'
#
loop_
_entity.id
_entity.type
_entity.pdbx_description
1 polymer ?
#
loop_
_entity_poly.entity_id
_entity_poly.type
_entity_poly.pdbx_seq_one_letter_code
_entity_poly.pdbx_strand_id
1 'polypeptide(L)'
;MPHLTTPYHQQQLEDISAVDLAIISELTESLSKPLAQAWLGTIKNYYAPHIILISHPTLAAKHNWQFTDYLAMGFKHIAGSQDGLRIFSYAIENYQPKRDWLNSRFWANPEMYDKYRW
;
A
#
# COMPACT_ATOMS: atom_id res chain seq x y z
N MET A 1 -15.88 -17.32 7.57
CA MET A 1 -14.92 -16.20 7.64
C MET A 1 -15.72 -14.91 7.51
N PRO A 2 -15.41 -13.86 8.29
CA PRO A 2 -16.05 -12.56 8.09
C PRO A 2 -15.78 -12.10 6.65
N HIS A 3 -16.84 -11.68 5.97
CA HIS A 3 -16.77 -11.18 4.59
C HIS A 3 -17.00 -9.67 4.65
N LEU A 4 -16.13 -8.90 4.00
CA LEU A 4 -16.30 -7.46 3.86
C LEU A 4 -17.47 -7.21 2.91
N THR A 5 -18.46 -6.42 3.32
CA THR A 5 -19.64 -6.10 2.51
C THR A 5 -19.58 -4.64 2.03
N THR A 6 -20.10 -4.39 0.84
CA THR A 6 -20.35 -3.03 0.36
C THR A 6 -21.65 -2.49 0.97
N PRO A 7 -21.72 -1.19 1.33
CA PRO A 7 -20.66 -0.19 1.26
C PRO A 7 -19.57 -0.39 2.32
N TYR A 8 -18.32 -0.06 1.97
CA TYR A 8 -17.15 -0.28 2.83
C TYR A 8 -17.11 0.72 4.02
N HIS A 9 -17.10 0.19 5.26
CA HIS A 9 -16.90 0.93 6.52
C HIS A 9 -15.68 0.46 7.30
N GLN A 10 -14.83 1.37 7.78
CA GLN A 10 -13.53 1.01 8.40
C GLN A 10 -13.68 0.06 9.60
N GLN A 11 -14.79 0.12 10.32
CA GLN A 11 -15.13 -0.76 11.44
C GLN A 11 -15.21 -2.24 11.03
N GLN A 12 -15.45 -2.55 9.75
CA GLN A 12 -15.43 -3.92 9.24
C GLN A 12 -14.03 -4.57 9.31
N LEU A 13 -12.97 -3.77 9.52
CA LEU A 13 -11.61 -4.26 9.72
C LEU A 13 -11.33 -4.67 11.17
N GLU A 14 -12.17 -4.30 12.14
CA GLU A 14 -11.91 -4.58 13.56
C GLU A 14 -11.94 -6.10 13.86
N ASP A 15 -12.74 -6.84 13.11
CA ASP A 15 -12.98 -8.28 13.32
C ASP A 15 -12.28 -9.19 12.31
N ILE A 16 -11.32 -8.68 11.53
CA ILE A 16 -10.55 -9.51 10.58
C ILE A 16 -9.23 -10.00 11.18
N SER A 17 -8.88 -11.26 10.88
CA SER A 17 -7.54 -11.78 11.16
C SER A 17 -6.55 -11.28 10.12
N ALA A 18 -5.28 -11.14 10.51
CA ALA A 18 -4.22 -10.84 9.56
C ALA A 18 -4.10 -11.94 8.49
N VAL A 19 -3.78 -11.53 7.27
CA VAL A 19 -3.66 -12.38 6.09
C VAL A 19 -2.36 -12.06 5.35
N ASP A 20 -1.82 -13.02 4.60
CA ASP A 20 -0.58 -12.79 3.84
C ASP A 20 -0.79 -11.85 2.65
N LEU A 21 -1.99 -11.86 2.04
CA LEU A 21 -2.31 -11.08 0.85
C LEU A 21 -3.74 -10.55 0.90
N ALA A 22 -3.91 -9.26 0.68
CA ALA A 22 -5.20 -8.64 0.41
C ALA A 22 -5.35 -8.32 -1.09
N ILE A 23 -6.47 -8.70 -1.69
CA ILE A 23 -6.85 -8.29 -3.04
C ILE A 23 -8.03 -7.33 -2.91
N ILE A 24 -7.86 -6.11 -3.41
CA ILE A 24 -8.80 -5.01 -3.20
C ILE A 24 -9.19 -4.44 -4.57
N SER A 25 -10.50 -4.33 -4.81
CA SER A 25 -11.07 -3.70 -6.00
C SER A 25 -12.20 -2.74 -5.60
N GLU A 26 -12.51 -1.79 -6.49
CA GLU A 26 -13.62 -0.83 -6.35
C GLU A 26 -13.53 0.14 -5.15
N LEU A 27 -12.49 0.06 -4.32
CA LEU A 27 -12.34 0.91 -3.14
C LEU A 27 -12.17 2.38 -3.51
N THR A 28 -11.32 2.67 -4.51
CA THR A 28 -11.00 4.04 -4.95
C THR A 28 -12.11 4.69 -5.77
N GLU A 29 -13.01 3.86 -6.30
CA GLU A 29 -14.16 4.20 -7.11
C GLU A 29 -15.42 4.42 -6.26
N SER A 30 -15.42 3.87 -5.04
CA SER A 30 -16.59 3.89 -4.16
C SER A 30 -16.47 4.91 -3.03
N LEU A 31 -15.26 5.13 -2.51
CA LEU A 31 -15.03 5.96 -1.33
C LEU A 31 -14.39 7.30 -1.68
N SER A 32 -14.59 8.30 -0.81
CA SER A 32 -13.81 9.54 -0.88
C SER A 32 -12.32 9.22 -0.70
N LYS A 33 -11.43 10.00 -1.34
CA LYS A 33 -9.99 9.78 -1.25
C LYS A 33 -9.47 9.64 0.19
N PRO A 34 -9.83 10.51 1.16
CA PRO A 34 -9.33 10.36 2.53
C PRO A 34 -9.75 9.04 3.19
N LEU A 35 -10.98 8.59 2.94
CA LEU A 35 -11.49 7.36 3.52
C LEU A 35 -10.85 6.12 2.88
N ALA A 36 -10.70 6.10 1.56
CA ALA A 36 -9.96 5.05 0.86
C ALA A 36 -8.49 5.00 1.31
N GLN A 37 -7.84 6.14 1.54
CA GLN A 37 -6.48 6.21 2.06
C GLN A 37 -6.39 5.65 3.49
N ALA A 38 -7.33 5.98 4.37
CA ALA A 38 -7.40 5.43 5.72
C ALA A 38 -7.58 3.91 5.71
N TRP A 39 -8.44 3.41 4.82
CA TRP A 39 -8.65 1.98 4.59
C TRP A 39 -7.38 1.25 4.13
N LEU A 40 -6.78 1.71 3.04
CA LEU A 40 -5.55 1.13 2.51
C LEU A 40 -4.41 1.21 3.53
N GLY A 41 -4.29 2.32 4.25
CA GLY A 41 -3.31 2.49 5.33
C GLY A 41 -3.52 1.51 6.47
N THR A 42 -4.77 1.29 6.88
CA THR A 42 -5.13 0.35 7.94
C THR A 42 -4.78 -1.08 7.53
N ILE A 43 -5.21 -1.52 6.34
CA ILE A 43 -4.90 -2.86 5.80
C ILE A 43 -3.39 -3.06 5.71
N LYS A 44 -2.68 -2.10 5.11
CA LYS A 44 -1.23 -2.11 4.91
C LYS A 44 -0.44 -2.23 6.21
N ASN A 45 -0.88 -1.55 7.27
CA ASN A 45 -0.11 -1.42 8.50
C ASN A 45 -0.44 -2.52 9.53
N TYR A 46 -1.65 -3.08 9.50
CA TYR A 46 -2.12 -3.99 10.55
C TYR A 46 -2.52 -5.38 10.07
N TYR A 47 -2.92 -5.55 8.81
CA TYR A 47 -3.64 -6.76 8.40
C TYR A 47 -2.99 -7.52 7.24
N ALA A 48 -2.29 -6.86 6.32
CA ALA A 48 -1.70 -7.53 5.17
C ALA A 48 -0.35 -6.93 4.77
N PRO A 49 0.76 -7.71 4.78
CA PRO A 49 2.06 -7.26 4.31
C PRO A 49 2.11 -7.11 2.78
N HIS A 50 1.22 -7.80 2.05
CA HIS A 50 1.09 -7.72 0.60
C HIS A 50 -0.32 -7.28 0.19
N ILE A 51 -0.40 -6.41 -0.81
CA ILE A 51 -1.67 -5.93 -1.36
C ILE A 51 -1.61 -5.92 -2.89
N ILE A 52 -2.64 -6.46 -3.53
CA ILE A 52 -2.97 -6.18 -4.93
C ILE A 52 -4.18 -5.24 -4.93
N LEU A 53 -3.99 -4.06 -5.50
CA LEU A 53 -5.04 -3.05 -5.66
C LEU A 53 -5.39 -2.93 -7.14
N ILE A 54 -6.65 -3.16 -7.46
CA ILE A 54 -7.22 -3.02 -8.80
C ILE A 54 -8.07 -1.76 -8.79
N SER A 55 -7.79 -0.83 -9.70
CA SER A 55 -8.48 0.46 -9.77
C SER A 55 -8.84 0.83 -11.21
N HIS A 56 -10.07 1.27 -11.41
CA HIS A 56 -10.54 1.87 -12.64
C HIS A 56 -10.18 3.38 -12.65
N PRO A 57 -9.18 3.82 -13.44
CA PRO A 57 -8.64 5.17 -13.35
C PRO A 57 -9.67 6.28 -13.60
N THR A 58 -10.57 6.10 -14.57
CA THR A 58 -11.62 7.08 -14.88
C THR A 58 -12.64 7.25 -13.76
N LEU A 59 -13.00 6.17 -13.06
CA LEU A 59 -13.95 6.22 -11.95
C LEU A 59 -13.27 6.76 -10.68
N ALA A 60 -12.06 6.28 -10.37
CA ALA A 60 -11.27 6.79 -9.26
C ALA A 60 -10.98 8.30 -9.39
N ALA A 61 -10.79 8.81 -10.60
CA ALA A 61 -10.61 10.24 -10.86
C ALA A 61 -11.83 11.09 -10.43
N LYS A 62 -13.05 10.54 -10.42
CA LYS A 62 -14.25 11.22 -9.88
C LYS A 62 -14.14 11.46 -8.37
N HIS A 63 -13.32 10.66 -7.68
CA HIS A 63 -12.97 10.80 -6.27
C HIS A 63 -11.58 11.46 -6.11
N ASN A 64 -11.16 12.23 -7.11
CA ASN A 64 -9.92 13.00 -7.17
C ASN A 64 -8.63 12.17 -7.19
N TRP A 65 -8.67 10.85 -7.32
CA TRP A 65 -7.45 10.04 -7.38
C TRP A 65 -6.61 10.35 -8.61
N GLN A 66 -5.31 10.50 -8.41
CA GLN A 66 -4.30 10.62 -9.43
C GLN A 66 -3.32 9.44 -9.35
N PHE A 67 -2.60 9.16 -10.43
CA PHE A 67 -1.59 8.09 -10.45
C PHE A 67 -0.55 8.25 -9.32
N THR A 68 -0.15 9.49 -9.04
CA THR A 68 0.80 9.84 -7.99
C THR A 68 0.30 9.54 -6.58
N ASP A 69 -1.02 9.54 -6.34
CA ASP A 69 -1.59 9.20 -5.04
C ASP A 69 -1.30 7.74 -4.67
N TYR A 70 -1.40 6.81 -5.62
CA TYR A 70 -1.06 5.40 -5.42
C TYR A 70 0.43 5.24 -5.08
N LEU A 71 1.30 5.92 -5.82
CA LEU A 71 2.74 5.90 -5.57
C LEU A 71 3.10 6.47 -4.19
N ALA A 72 2.47 7.57 -3.79
CA ALA A 72 2.67 8.21 -2.48
C ALA A 72 2.29 7.28 -1.33
N MET A 73 1.35 6.36 -1.54
CA MET A 73 0.98 5.35 -0.56
C MET A 73 1.92 4.13 -0.51
N GLY A 74 2.91 4.08 -1.40
CA GLY A 74 3.90 3.00 -1.52
C GLY A 74 3.53 1.91 -2.54
N PHE A 75 2.45 2.08 -3.30
CA PHE A 75 2.08 1.12 -4.34
C PHE A 75 2.94 1.29 -5.59
N LYS A 76 3.19 0.17 -6.28
CA LYS A 76 3.88 0.11 -7.57
C LYS A 76 2.88 -0.34 -8.63
N HIS A 77 2.83 0.35 -9.77
CA HIS A 77 2.02 -0.08 -10.91
C HIS A 77 2.69 -1.30 -11.56
N ILE A 78 1.94 -2.39 -11.74
CA ILE A 78 2.47 -3.66 -12.25
C ILE A 78 1.83 -4.13 -13.55
N ALA A 79 0.58 -3.74 -13.82
CA ALA A 79 -0.12 -4.14 -15.04
C ALA A 79 -1.33 -3.24 -15.33
N GLY A 80 -1.78 -3.28 -16.58
CA GLY A 80 -3.09 -2.78 -16.99
C GLY A 80 -3.90 -3.89 -17.67
N SER A 81 -5.23 -3.78 -17.63
CA SER A 81 -6.14 -4.66 -18.38
C SER A 81 -6.55 -4.05 -19.72
N GLN A 82 -7.08 -4.87 -20.63
CA GLN A 82 -7.65 -4.39 -21.90
C GLN A 82 -8.81 -3.40 -21.68
N ASP A 83 -9.56 -3.58 -20.59
CA ASP A 83 -10.68 -2.72 -20.21
C ASP A 83 -10.24 -1.45 -19.46
N GLY A 84 -8.94 -1.18 -19.39
CA GLY A 84 -8.40 0.06 -18.84
C GLY A 84 -8.21 0.08 -17.31
N LEU A 85 -8.48 -1.03 -16.61
CA LEU A 85 -8.12 -1.17 -15.19
C LEU A 85 -6.61 -1.09 -15.00
N ARG A 86 -6.19 -0.51 -13.88
CA ARG A 86 -4.79 -0.48 -13.42
C ARG A 86 -4.62 -1.38 -12.21
N ILE A 87 -3.55 -2.15 -12.23
CA ILE A 87 -3.21 -3.09 -11.17
C ILE A 87 -1.94 -2.60 -10.51
N PHE A 88 -2.01 -2.46 -9.19
CA PHE A 88 -0.93 -2.02 -8.34
C PHE A 88 -0.58 -3.10 -7.32
N SER A 89 0.69 -3.20 -6.97
CA SER A 89 1.18 -4.05 -5.88
C SER A 89 1.81 -3.23 -4.77
N TYR A 90 1.60 -3.66 -3.53
CA TYR A 90 2.38 -3.26 -2.37
C TYR A 90 2.95 -4.52 -1.70
N ALA A 91 4.19 -4.40 -1.23
CA ALA A 91 4.89 -5.44 -0.47
C ALA A 91 5.84 -4.73 0.52
N ILE A 92 5.68 -5.01 1.82
CA ILE A 92 6.44 -4.37 2.91
C ILE A 92 7.96 -4.54 2.74
N GLU A 93 8.40 -5.69 2.22
CA GLU A 93 9.81 -6.05 2.01
C GLU A 93 10.49 -5.14 0.97
N ASN A 94 9.69 -4.62 0.04
CA ASN A 94 10.15 -3.83 -1.10
C ASN A 94 9.87 -2.33 -0.95
N TYR A 95 9.44 -1.90 0.24
CA TYR A 95 9.09 -0.51 0.52
C TYR A 95 10.33 0.39 0.58
N GLN A 96 11.38 -0.05 1.28
CA GLN A 96 12.66 0.64 1.32
C GLN A 96 13.74 -0.23 0.68
N PRO A 97 14.22 0.11 -0.53
CA PRO A 97 15.38 -0.55 -1.10
C PRO A 97 16.56 -0.48 -0.14
N LYS A 98 17.31 -1.57 -0.03
CA LYS A 98 18.57 -1.58 0.70
C LYS A 98 19.48 -0.53 0.09
N ARG A 99 19.96 0.42 0.90
CA ARG A 99 20.79 1.52 0.43
C ARG A 99 22.25 1.10 0.49
N ASP A 100 22.95 1.20 -0.63
CA ASP A 100 24.37 0.81 -0.73
C ASP A 100 25.30 1.64 0.15
N TRP A 101 24.86 2.82 0.59
CA TRP A 101 25.62 3.68 1.49
C TRP A 101 25.33 3.42 2.98
N LEU A 102 24.29 2.65 3.30
CA LEU A 102 23.95 2.31 4.69
C LEU A 102 24.74 1.07 5.14
N ASN A 103 26.06 1.15 5.06
CA ASN A 103 27.01 0.16 5.58
C ASN A 103 28.28 0.87 6.05
N SER A 104 29.16 0.13 6.73
CA SER A 104 30.41 0.68 7.28
C SER A 104 31.32 1.32 6.22
N ARG A 105 31.32 0.83 4.98
CA ARG A 105 32.21 1.31 3.90
C ARG A 105 32.03 2.79 3.57
N PHE A 106 30.81 3.30 3.69
CA PHE A 106 30.46 4.69 3.38
C PHE A 106 30.09 5.51 4.62
N TRP A 107 30.30 4.96 5.81
CA TRP A 107 30.04 5.67 7.06
C TRP A 107 31.23 6.57 7.41
N ALA A 108 30.98 7.74 8.00
CA ALA A 108 32.03 8.70 8.34
C ALA A 108 33.06 8.16 9.36
N ASN A 109 32.69 7.13 10.13
CA ASN A 109 33.60 6.40 11.03
C ASN A 109 33.35 4.88 10.94
N PRO A 110 33.87 4.20 9.90
CA PRO A 110 33.56 2.80 9.58
C PRO A 110 33.75 1.84 10.76
N GLU A 111 34.75 2.11 11.60
CA GLU A 111 35.13 1.33 12.78
C GLU A 111 34.05 1.34 13.87
N MET A 112 33.19 2.35 13.89
CA MET A 112 32.13 2.55 14.89
C MET A 112 30.72 2.22 14.36
N TYR A 113 30.61 1.78 13.11
CA TYR A 113 29.34 1.40 12.50
C TYR A 113 28.67 0.28 13.30
N ASP A 114 27.40 0.49 13.67
CA ASP A 114 26.55 -0.42 14.47
C ASP A 114 27.09 -0.78 15.88
N LYS A 115 28.10 -0.06 16.39
CA LYS A 115 28.65 -0.27 17.74
C LYS A 115 28.03 0.64 18.80
N TYR A 116 27.74 1.89 18.44
CA TYR A 116 27.19 2.89 19.35
C TYR A 116 26.06 3.64 18.65
N ARG A 117 24.95 3.82 19.35
CA ARG A 117 23.87 4.73 18.97
C ARG A 117 23.91 5.89 19.95
N TRP A 118 23.89 7.11 19.41
CA TRP A 118 23.82 8.33 20.21
C TRP A 118 22.41 8.51 20.79
#